data_AF-A0AAD7SQB8-F1
#
_entry.id   AF-A0AAD7SQB8-F1
#
_cell.length_a   1.000
_cell.length_b   1.000
_cell.length_c   1.000
_cell.angle_alpha   90.00
_cell.angle_beta   90.00
_cell.angle_gamma   90.00
#
_symmetry.space_group_name_H-M   'P 1'
#
loop_
_entity.id
_entity.type
_entity.pdbx_description
1 polymer ?
#
loop_
_entity_poly.entity_id
_entity_poly.type
_entity_poly.pdbx_seq_one_letter_code
_entity_poly.pdbx_strand_id
1 'polypeptide(L)'
;MNKMRGALNMNIFYKGKYYMLFLIAIGSLLLHWTFYLESSSPRIQPQNISLFGSEKQSMPRCGIEDMVLPQGVHYQQPSILTPLRTDVLAVSPWLAPIVWEGIFEPEIIDNTYKYLNLTIATTVFAVGKYTRFLRDFLETAEQHYMVGFKVHYYIFTDQPKQVPEVALAPGRELSVIQVPKFNRWQEISLRRMEIIQTTIEERIHKEADYIYCLDVDMKFHNRWGPEVLGSLVAAIHPWFYHSNREIFTYERRPASTAYIPMDQGDFYYMAAAFGGRIEDVHKLTKTCRENLEVDKSIDLEAVWQEESHFNRYLLYRKPTKLLSPEYMWDDQKNGQPPEIKIIRFSAVIKNKYEVRENM
;
A
#
# COMPACT_ATOMS: atom_id res chain seq x y z
N MET A 1 -44.28 26.34 -77.16
CA MET A 1 -42.82 26.14 -77.00
C MET A 1 -42.20 27.49 -76.68
N ASN A 2 -41.27 27.57 -75.71
CA ASN A 2 -40.47 28.76 -75.31
C ASN A 2 -41.10 29.86 -74.43
N LYS A 3 -41.65 29.54 -73.25
CA LYS A 3 -41.67 30.53 -72.13
C LYS A 3 -41.66 29.97 -70.69
N MET A 4 -41.45 28.67 -70.51
CA MET A 4 -41.35 28.02 -69.17
C MET A 4 -40.07 27.17 -69.01
N ARG A 5 -38.92 27.64 -69.50
CA ARG A 5 -37.60 27.06 -69.19
C ARG A 5 -36.61 28.06 -68.57
N GLY A 6 -36.94 29.36 -68.50
CA GLY A 6 -36.07 30.39 -67.93
C GLY A 6 -36.13 30.51 -66.40
N ALA A 7 -37.26 30.15 -65.77
CA ALA A 7 -37.47 30.37 -64.33
C ALA A 7 -36.91 29.24 -63.44
N LEU A 8 -36.71 28.03 -63.97
CA LEU A 8 -36.20 26.89 -63.19
C LEU A 8 -34.67 26.91 -63.03
N ASN A 9 -33.93 27.52 -63.97
CA ASN A 9 -32.47 27.60 -63.92
C ASN A 9 -31.90 28.74 -63.06
N MET A 10 -32.68 29.79 -62.77
CA MET A 10 -32.24 30.84 -61.84
C MET A 10 -32.32 30.38 -60.37
N ASN A 11 -33.30 29.57 -60.01
CA ASN A 11 -33.54 29.20 -58.60
C ASN A 11 -32.50 28.20 -58.05
N ILE A 12 -31.87 27.41 -58.92
CA ILE A 12 -30.78 26.47 -58.57
C ILE A 12 -29.45 27.22 -58.41
N PHE A 13 -29.19 28.23 -59.25
CA PHE A 13 -27.98 29.05 -59.18
C PHE A 13 -27.93 29.93 -57.92
N TYR A 14 -29.07 30.48 -57.49
CA TYR A 14 -29.13 31.27 -56.26
C TYR A 14 -28.99 30.39 -55.00
N LYS A 15 -29.66 29.22 -54.93
CA LYS A 15 -29.51 28.28 -53.80
C LYS A 15 -28.07 27.75 -53.65
N GLY A 16 -27.37 27.48 -54.75
CA GLY A 16 -25.97 27.03 -54.72
C GLY A 16 -25.00 28.08 -54.16
N LYS A 17 -25.22 29.37 -54.45
CA LYS A 17 -24.40 30.46 -53.88
C LYS A 17 -24.60 30.63 -52.38
N TYR A 18 -25.83 30.52 -51.88
CA TYR A 18 -26.09 30.59 -50.44
C TYR A 18 -25.52 29.37 -49.69
N TYR A 19 -25.55 28.19 -50.30
CA TYR A 19 -24.94 26.98 -49.73
C TYR A 19 -23.40 27.10 -49.67
N MET A 20 -22.78 27.65 -50.71
CA MET A 20 -21.33 27.87 -50.74
C MET A 20 -20.91 28.95 -49.72
N LEU A 21 -21.65 30.05 -49.61
CA LEU A 21 -21.41 31.09 -48.60
C LEU A 21 -21.61 30.56 -47.17
N PHE A 22 -22.58 29.67 -46.96
CA PHE A 22 -22.80 29.02 -45.66
C PHE A 22 -21.67 28.05 -45.29
N LEU A 23 -21.16 27.27 -46.25
CA LEU A 23 -19.99 26.40 -46.03
C LEU A 23 -18.71 27.18 -45.77
N ILE A 24 -18.51 28.32 -46.45
CA ILE A 24 -17.38 29.23 -46.19
C ILE A 24 -17.51 29.85 -44.79
N ALA A 25 -18.72 30.23 -44.35
CA ALA A 25 -18.96 30.74 -43.01
C ALA A 25 -18.69 29.69 -41.91
N ILE A 26 -19.11 28.43 -42.11
CA ILE A 26 -18.79 27.34 -41.18
C ILE A 26 -17.29 27.03 -41.15
N GLY A 27 -16.64 27.00 -42.32
CA GLY A 27 -15.19 26.79 -42.40
C GLY A 27 -14.38 27.89 -41.71
N SER A 28 -14.81 29.15 -41.82
CA SER A 28 -14.17 30.28 -41.13
C SER A 28 -14.46 30.32 -39.63
N LEU A 29 -15.64 29.88 -39.18
CA LEU A 29 -15.95 29.64 -37.77
C LEU A 29 -15.13 28.51 -37.17
N LEU A 30 -14.93 27.41 -37.90
CA LEU A 30 -14.06 26.29 -37.46
C LEU A 30 -12.60 26.72 -37.39
N LEU A 31 -12.11 27.49 -38.37
CA LEU A 31 -10.75 28.04 -38.34
C LEU A 31 -10.55 29.05 -37.20
N HIS A 32 -11.54 29.90 -36.92
CA HIS A 32 -11.49 30.76 -35.74
C HIS A 32 -11.54 29.97 -34.44
N TRP A 33 -12.31 28.87 -34.37
CA TRP A 33 -12.35 28.01 -33.19
C TRP A 33 -11.03 27.27 -32.98
N THR A 34 -10.39 26.76 -34.03
CA THR A 34 -9.05 26.14 -33.91
C THR A 34 -8.00 27.15 -33.51
N PHE A 35 -8.03 28.37 -34.07
CA PHE A 35 -7.12 29.45 -33.65
C PHE A 35 -7.39 29.91 -32.22
N TYR A 36 -8.66 29.95 -31.79
CA TYR A 36 -9.05 30.26 -30.42
C TYR A 36 -8.60 29.17 -29.45
N LEU A 37 -8.72 27.88 -29.79
CA LEU A 37 -8.18 26.79 -28.96
C LEU A 37 -6.64 26.84 -28.89
N GLU A 38 -5.97 27.17 -29.99
CA GLU A 38 -4.50 27.24 -30.04
C GLU A 38 -3.94 28.48 -29.35
N SER A 39 -4.71 29.58 -29.29
CA SER A 39 -4.38 30.81 -28.56
C SER A 39 -4.88 30.84 -27.11
N SER A 40 -5.88 30.03 -26.76
CA SER A 40 -6.47 29.95 -25.42
C SER A 40 -6.02 28.72 -24.63
N SER A 41 -5.24 27.81 -25.24
CA SER A 41 -4.48 26.82 -24.48
C SER A 41 -3.42 27.57 -23.66
N PRO A 42 -3.51 27.63 -22.32
CA PRO A 42 -2.40 28.11 -21.53
C PRO A 42 -1.24 27.17 -21.81
N ARG A 43 -0.22 27.67 -22.50
CA ARG A 43 1.08 27.02 -22.60
C ARG A 43 1.62 26.97 -21.17
N ILE A 44 1.34 25.88 -20.46
CA ILE A 44 1.97 25.57 -19.18
C ILE A 44 3.45 25.40 -19.49
N GLN A 45 4.20 26.50 -19.36
CA GLN A 45 5.63 26.39 -19.16
C GLN A 45 5.80 25.56 -17.88
N PRO A 46 6.64 24.51 -17.86
CA PRO A 46 7.03 23.93 -16.60
C PRO A 46 7.69 25.05 -15.81
N GLN A 47 6.99 25.57 -14.81
CA GLN A 47 7.61 26.43 -13.82
C GLN A 47 8.75 25.60 -13.24
N ASN A 48 9.97 26.11 -13.37
CA ASN A 48 11.09 25.66 -12.59
C ASN A 48 10.68 25.76 -11.13
N ILE A 49 10.17 24.66 -10.58
CA ILE A 49 10.18 24.43 -9.15
C ILE A 49 11.66 24.44 -8.83
N SER A 50 12.15 25.58 -8.35
CA SER A 50 13.44 25.64 -7.69
C SER A 50 13.34 24.63 -6.55
N LEU A 51 13.98 23.48 -6.75
CA LEU A 51 14.41 22.56 -5.70
C LEU A 51 15.19 23.43 -4.71
N PHE A 52 14.48 23.99 -3.73
CA PHE A 52 15.09 24.54 -2.55
C PHE A 52 15.90 23.39 -1.95
N GLY A 53 17.21 23.64 -1.85
CA GLY A 53 18.23 22.63 -1.65
C GLY A 53 17.82 21.64 -0.57
N SER A 54 17.61 20.39 -0.98
CA SER A 54 17.83 19.30 -0.05
C SER A 54 19.31 19.33 0.26
N GLU A 55 19.68 19.78 1.45
CA GLU A 55 20.84 19.19 2.10
C GLU A 55 20.60 17.69 2.05
N LYS A 56 21.35 17.00 1.18
CA LYS A 56 21.41 15.54 1.17
C LYS A 56 22.09 15.13 2.45
N GLN A 57 21.34 15.11 3.55
CA GLN A 57 21.56 14.08 4.56
C GLN A 57 21.07 12.78 3.92
N SER A 58 21.93 12.17 3.11
CA SER A 58 21.71 10.82 2.63
C SER A 58 21.64 9.93 3.87
N MET A 59 20.44 9.43 4.16
CA MET A 59 20.28 8.34 5.13
C MET A 59 21.26 7.23 4.73
N PRO A 60 22.01 6.65 5.68
CA PRO A 60 22.98 5.61 5.38
C PRO A 60 22.24 4.45 4.70
N ARG A 61 22.62 4.16 3.46
CA ARG A 61 22.11 2.97 2.76
C ARG A 61 22.69 1.76 3.46
N CYS A 62 21.86 1.01 4.18
CA CYS A 62 22.16 -0.39 4.46
C CYS A 62 22.10 -1.13 3.12
N GLY A 63 23.26 -1.31 2.50
CA GLY A 63 23.40 -1.95 1.20
C GLY A 63 23.14 -3.44 1.34
N ILE A 64 22.09 -3.94 0.67
CA ILE A 64 21.90 -5.39 0.42
C ILE A 64 23.09 -5.97 -0.40
N GLU A 65 23.96 -5.10 -0.93
CA GLU A 65 25.15 -5.42 -1.71
C GLU A 65 26.20 -6.26 -0.94
N ASP A 66 26.11 -6.36 0.39
CA ASP A 66 27.05 -7.12 1.24
C ASP A 66 26.45 -8.41 1.85
N MET A 67 25.34 -8.93 1.32
CA MET A 67 24.76 -10.20 1.81
C MET A 67 25.69 -11.38 1.52
N VAL A 68 26.32 -11.91 2.57
CA VAL A 68 27.20 -13.08 2.51
C VAL A 68 26.59 -14.24 3.29
N LEU A 69 26.42 -15.38 2.63
CA LEU A 69 26.07 -16.62 3.33
C LEU A 69 27.32 -17.14 4.08
N PRO A 70 27.23 -17.45 5.37
CA PRO A 70 28.37 -17.95 6.13
C PRO A 70 28.90 -19.28 5.63
N GLN A 71 30.19 -19.51 5.84
CA GLN A 71 30.79 -20.82 5.60
C GLN A 71 30.17 -21.87 6.53
N GLY A 72 29.93 -23.08 5.99
CA GLY A 72 29.40 -24.22 6.76
C GLY A 72 27.88 -24.31 6.85
N VAL A 73 27.12 -23.40 6.22
CA VAL A 73 25.66 -23.57 6.09
C VAL A 73 25.37 -24.65 5.04
N HIS A 74 24.78 -25.75 5.48
CA HIS A 74 24.37 -26.86 4.63
C HIS A 74 22.88 -26.73 4.29
N TYR A 75 22.52 -26.85 3.01
CA TYR A 75 21.14 -26.75 2.55
C TYR A 75 20.90 -27.66 1.35
N GLN A 76 19.63 -27.97 1.08
CA GLN A 76 19.24 -28.78 -0.07
C GLN A 76 19.48 -28.02 -1.38
N GLN A 77 20.07 -28.70 -2.37
CA GLN A 77 20.33 -28.09 -3.67
C GLN A 77 19.00 -27.67 -4.34
N PRO A 78 18.85 -26.39 -4.74
CA PRO A 78 17.68 -25.97 -5.51
C PRO A 78 17.63 -26.66 -6.87
N SER A 79 16.46 -27.17 -7.26
CA SER A 79 16.23 -27.78 -8.58
C SER A 79 15.65 -26.75 -9.55
N ILE A 80 16.33 -26.49 -10.66
CA ILE A 80 15.86 -25.56 -11.71
C ILE A 80 14.59 -26.09 -12.40
N LEU A 81 14.47 -27.41 -12.54
CA LEU A 81 13.38 -28.05 -13.29
C LEU A 81 12.21 -28.48 -12.40
N THR A 82 12.33 -28.32 -11.09
CA THR A 82 11.28 -28.74 -10.14
C THR A 82 10.79 -27.51 -9.38
N PRO A 83 9.54 -27.04 -9.63
CA PRO A 83 8.98 -25.93 -8.88
C PRO A 83 8.75 -26.31 -7.41
N LEU A 84 9.00 -25.37 -6.50
CA LEU A 84 8.75 -25.53 -5.06
C LEU A 84 7.24 -25.56 -4.72
N ARG A 85 6.45 -24.81 -5.49
CA ARG A 85 4.99 -24.73 -5.42
C ARG A 85 4.41 -24.74 -6.82
N THR A 86 3.35 -25.51 -7.03
CA THR A 86 2.63 -25.63 -8.32
C THR A 86 1.18 -25.17 -8.25
N ASP A 87 0.70 -24.94 -7.03
CA ASP A 87 -0.67 -24.61 -6.66
C ASP A 87 -0.91 -23.11 -6.48
N VAL A 88 0.15 -22.29 -6.42
CA VAL A 88 0.08 -20.84 -6.20
C VAL A 88 1.07 -20.08 -7.08
N LEU A 89 0.77 -18.80 -7.32
CA LEU A 89 1.72 -17.87 -7.93
C LEU A 89 2.82 -17.52 -6.91
N ALA A 90 4.08 -17.83 -7.24
CA ALA A 90 5.23 -17.56 -6.37
C ALA A 90 5.98 -16.26 -6.72
N VAL A 91 5.76 -15.70 -7.91
CA VAL A 91 6.41 -14.47 -8.39
C VAL A 91 5.42 -13.62 -9.18
N SER A 92 5.37 -12.33 -8.92
CA SER A 92 4.50 -11.39 -9.62
C SER A 92 4.98 -11.14 -11.07
N PRO A 93 4.12 -10.57 -11.94
CA PRO A 93 4.53 -10.14 -13.28
C PRO A 93 5.65 -9.09 -13.34
N TRP A 94 5.95 -8.41 -12.22
CA TRP A 94 7.07 -7.46 -12.09
C TRP A 94 8.25 -8.04 -11.29
N LEU A 95 8.33 -9.37 -11.20
CA LEU A 95 9.43 -10.13 -10.59
C LEU A 95 9.59 -9.98 -9.07
N ALA A 96 8.54 -9.54 -8.35
CA ALA A 96 8.54 -9.58 -6.89
C ALA A 96 8.12 -10.97 -6.38
N PRO A 97 8.86 -11.60 -5.46
CA PRO A 97 8.44 -12.85 -4.84
C PRO A 97 7.18 -12.66 -4.00
N ILE A 98 6.28 -13.64 -4.04
CA ILE A 98 5.12 -13.76 -3.16
C ILE A 98 5.47 -14.80 -2.10
N VAL A 99 5.69 -14.39 -0.85
CA VAL A 99 6.20 -15.25 0.23
C VAL A 99 5.14 -16.25 0.68
N TRP A 100 5.37 -17.51 0.34
CA TRP A 100 4.57 -18.69 0.70
C TRP A 100 5.44 -19.72 1.42
N GLU A 101 4.85 -20.52 2.29
CA GLU A 101 5.51 -21.67 2.89
C GLU A 101 6.02 -22.64 1.81
N GLY A 102 7.27 -23.07 1.98
CA GLY A 102 8.00 -23.92 1.05
C GLY A 102 8.69 -23.22 -0.13
N ILE A 103 8.60 -21.89 -0.31
CA ILE A 103 9.34 -21.21 -1.40
C ILE A 103 10.69 -20.63 -0.98
N PHE A 104 10.97 -20.61 0.31
CA PHE A 104 12.19 -20.06 0.89
C PHE A 104 12.81 -21.06 1.87
N GLU A 105 14.12 -20.95 2.06
CA GLU A 105 14.88 -21.77 3.02
C GLU A 105 15.23 -20.93 4.25
N PRO A 106 14.56 -21.14 5.40
CA PRO A 106 14.78 -20.34 6.61
C PRO A 106 16.24 -20.28 7.05
N GLU A 107 16.99 -21.38 6.96
CA GLU A 107 18.39 -21.41 7.40
C GLU A 107 19.28 -20.49 6.56
N ILE A 108 19.11 -20.51 5.24
CA ILE A 108 19.85 -19.61 4.34
C ILE A 108 19.50 -18.16 4.64
N ILE A 109 18.21 -17.85 4.76
CA ILE A 109 17.75 -16.48 4.99
C ILE A 109 18.24 -15.96 6.34
N ASP A 110 18.03 -16.71 7.43
CA ASP A 110 18.45 -16.30 8.77
C ASP A 110 19.95 -16.08 8.85
N ASN A 111 20.73 -17.02 8.34
CA ASN A 111 22.19 -16.92 8.38
C ASN A 111 22.69 -15.79 7.48
N THR A 112 21.99 -15.40 6.43
CA THR A 112 22.42 -14.27 5.61
C THR A 112 22.08 -12.92 6.26
N TYR A 113 20.88 -12.79 6.84
CA TYR A 113 20.44 -11.52 7.43
C TYR A 113 21.03 -11.24 8.82
N LYS A 114 21.35 -12.26 9.63
CA LYS A 114 21.90 -12.07 10.99
C LYS A 114 23.23 -11.30 10.99
N TYR A 115 24.05 -11.43 9.95
CA TYR A 115 25.34 -10.72 9.84
C TYR A 115 25.18 -9.22 9.64
N LEU A 116 24.05 -8.81 9.07
CA LEU A 116 23.75 -7.40 8.83
C LEU A 116 23.36 -6.67 10.12
N ASN A 117 23.12 -7.40 11.22
CA ASN A 117 22.81 -6.83 12.54
C ASN A 117 21.64 -5.82 12.50
N LEU A 118 20.65 -6.12 11.66
CA LEU A 118 19.54 -5.22 11.36
C LEU A 118 18.65 -5.01 12.59
N THR A 119 18.14 -3.79 12.70
CA THR A 119 17.07 -3.43 13.64
C THR A 119 15.76 -3.23 12.88
N ILE A 120 14.70 -3.88 13.35
CA ILE A 120 13.36 -3.80 12.77
C ILE A 120 12.45 -2.99 13.71
N ALA A 121 12.00 -1.82 13.26
CA ALA A 121 10.94 -1.08 13.92
C ALA A 121 9.58 -1.74 13.66
N THR A 122 8.71 -1.79 14.66
CA THR A 122 7.36 -2.34 14.53
C THR A 122 6.35 -1.39 15.13
N THR A 123 5.51 -0.77 14.30
CA THR A 123 4.49 0.19 14.75
C THR A 123 3.15 -0.48 14.93
N VAL A 124 2.53 -0.28 16.09
CA VAL A 124 1.26 -0.90 16.47
C VAL A 124 0.37 0.15 17.13
N PHE A 125 -0.87 0.26 16.66
CA PHE A 125 -1.85 1.22 17.19
C PHE A 125 -2.84 0.50 18.10
N ALA A 126 -2.95 0.97 19.34
CA ALA A 126 -3.83 0.43 20.37
C ALA A 126 -4.58 1.57 21.07
N VAL A 127 -5.61 2.09 20.40
CA VAL A 127 -6.41 3.23 20.86
C VAL A 127 -7.77 2.79 21.38
N GLY A 128 -8.23 3.39 22.47
CA GLY A 128 -9.51 3.05 23.10
C GLY A 128 -9.52 1.60 23.59
N LYS A 129 -10.55 0.84 23.19
CA LYS A 129 -10.70 -0.55 23.64
C LYS A 129 -9.72 -1.53 23.01
N TYR A 130 -8.95 -1.11 22.01
CA TYR A 130 -7.97 -1.96 21.31
C TYR A 130 -6.73 -2.26 22.16
N THR A 131 -6.50 -1.54 23.27
CA THR A 131 -5.44 -1.86 24.25
C THR A 131 -5.55 -3.30 24.78
N ARG A 132 -6.75 -3.87 24.81
CA ARG A 132 -6.99 -5.26 25.25
C ARG A 132 -6.25 -6.31 24.40
N PHE A 133 -5.91 -5.99 23.15
CA PHE A 133 -5.24 -6.94 22.25
C PHE A 133 -3.71 -6.92 22.38
N LEU A 134 -3.14 -5.90 23.06
CA LEU A 134 -1.69 -5.71 23.12
C LEU A 134 -0.95 -6.88 23.77
N ARG A 135 -1.50 -7.47 24.85
CA ARG A 135 -0.83 -8.55 25.58
C ARG A 135 -0.60 -9.74 24.65
N ASP A 136 -1.69 -10.23 24.06
CA ASP A 136 -1.66 -11.35 23.13
C ASP A 136 -0.79 -11.07 21.90
N PHE A 137 -0.88 -9.86 21.33
CA PHE A 137 -0.03 -9.45 20.21
C PHE A 137 1.46 -9.54 20.58
N LEU A 138 1.86 -8.92 21.70
CA LEU A 138 3.27 -8.85 22.12
C LEU A 138 3.82 -10.20 22.56
N GLU A 139 3.07 -10.96 23.36
CA GLU A 139 3.50 -12.27 23.85
C GLU A 139 3.68 -13.28 22.70
N THR A 140 2.80 -13.24 21.69
CA THR A 140 2.96 -14.07 20.48
C THR A 140 4.03 -13.55 19.53
N ALA A 141 4.22 -12.22 19.44
CA ALA A 141 5.31 -11.64 18.67
C ALA A 141 6.68 -12.08 19.22
N GLU A 142 6.89 -12.12 20.53
CA GLU A 142 8.13 -12.61 21.12
C GLU A 142 8.43 -14.09 20.81
N GLN A 143 7.40 -14.89 20.52
CA GLN A 143 7.55 -16.31 20.17
C GLN A 143 7.85 -16.53 18.67
N HIS A 144 7.43 -15.61 17.79
CA HIS A 144 7.32 -15.90 16.37
C HIS A 144 7.86 -14.81 15.44
N TYR A 145 7.84 -13.55 15.87
CA TYR A 145 8.13 -12.38 15.04
C TYR A 145 9.60 -11.97 15.16
N MET A 146 10.33 -12.09 14.05
CA MET A 146 11.74 -11.69 13.91
C MET A 146 12.61 -12.25 15.04
N VAL A 147 12.38 -13.50 15.43
CA VAL A 147 13.10 -14.16 16.53
C VAL A 147 14.59 -14.22 16.18
N GLY A 148 15.44 -13.77 17.11
CA GLY A 148 16.89 -13.67 16.93
C GLY A 148 17.36 -12.41 16.20
N PHE A 149 16.45 -11.48 15.89
CA PHE A 149 16.77 -10.14 15.36
C PHE A 149 16.43 -9.05 16.37
N LYS A 150 17.06 -7.89 16.22
CA LYS A 150 16.73 -6.72 17.01
C LYS A 150 15.38 -6.16 16.56
N VAL A 151 14.50 -5.91 17.52
CA VAL A 151 13.16 -5.37 17.25
C VAL A 151 12.87 -4.23 18.21
N HIS A 152 12.38 -3.13 17.67
CA HIS A 152 11.88 -2.01 18.48
C HIS A 152 10.38 -1.85 18.23
N TYR A 153 9.57 -2.16 19.23
CA TYR A 153 8.13 -1.93 19.20
C TYR A 153 7.81 -0.48 19.53
N TYR A 154 7.03 0.18 18.67
CA TYR A 154 6.47 1.50 18.89
C TYR A 154 4.96 1.36 19.07
N ILE A 155 4.51 1.45 20.32
CA ILE A 155 3.10 1.29 20.69
C ILE A 155 2.45 2.67 20.77
N PHE A 156 1.60 2.97 19.80
CA PHE A 156 0.81 4.19 19.76
C PHE A 156 -0.50 3.99 20.51
N THR A 157 -0.72 4.73 21.60
CA THR A 157 -1.92 4.57 22.42
C THR A 157 -2.38 5.86 23.08
N ASP A 158 -3.69 5.98 23.31
CA ASP A 158 -4.29 7.03 24.14
C ASP A 158 -4.23 6.69 25.64
N GLN A 159 -3.86 5.46 26.00
CA GLN A 159 -3.86 4.94 27.36
C GLN A 159 -2.52 4.27 27.71
N PRO A 160 -1.41 5.04 27.87
CA PRO A 160 -0.08 4.48 28.12
C PRO A 160 0.00 3.51 29.32
N LYS A 161 -0.79 3.76 30.36
CA LYS A 161 -0.86 2.91 31.56
C LYS A 161 -1.50 1.53 31.32
N GLN A 162 -2.17 1.32 30.19
CA GLN A 162 -2.77 0.04 29.82
C GLN A 162 -1.86 -0.81 28.92
N VAL A 163 -0.70 -0.30 28.52
CA VAL A 163 0.29 -1.11 27.81
C VAL A 163 0.81 -2.17 28.79
N PRO A 164 0.67 -3.47 28.46
CA PRO A 164 1.07 -4.53 29.39
C PRO A 164 2.59 -4.62 29.48
N GLU A 165 3.08 -4.96 30.67
CA GLU A 165 4.45 -5.45 30.82
C GLU A 165 4.56 -6.86 30.25
N VAL A 166 5.48 -7.03 29.30
CA VAL A 166 5.79 -8.29 28.61
C VAL A 166 7.31 -8.48 28.64
N ALA A 167 7.76 -9.70 28.91
CA ALA A 167 9.19 -10.01 28.88
C ALA A 167 9.68 -10.00 27.43
N LEU A 168 10.66 -9.13 27.13
CA LEU A 168 11.26 -9.03 25.80
C LEU A 168 12.59 -9.79 25.75
N ALA A 169 12.84 -10.48 24.65
CA ALA A 169 14.12 -11.15 24.43
C ALA A 169 15.28 -10.14 24.24
N PRO A 170 16.54 -10.56 24.42
CA PRO A 170 17.69 -9.65 24.26
C PRO A 170 17.72 -8.94 22.91
N GLY A 171 18.06 -7.64 22.92
CA GLY A 171 18.08 -6.81 21.72
C GLY A 171 16.71 -6.33 21.24
N ARG A 172 15.67 -6.51 22.07
CA ARG A 172 14.31 -6.08 21.77
C ARG A 172 13.83 -5.07 22.79
N GLU A 173 13.19 -4.01 22.29
CA GLU A 173 12.79 -2.85 23.08
C GLU A 173 11.37 -2.45 22.76
N LEU A 174 10.72 -1.77 23.71
CA LEU A 174 9.37 -1.25 23.53
C LEU A 174 9.33 0.21 23.98
N SER A 175 8.80 1.07 23.12
CA SER A 175 8.53 2.47 23.40
C SER A 175 7.04 2.77 23.24
N VAL A 176 6.47 3.40 24.25
CA VAL A 176 5.08 3.86 24.24
C VAL A 176 5.04 5.30 23.77
N ILE A 177 4.30 5.57 22.72
CA ILE A 177 4.07 6.91 22.18
C ILE A 177 2.62 7.27 22.44
N GLN A 178 2.40 8.30 23.26
CA GLN A 178 1.06 8.76 23.56
C GLN A 178 0.48 9.50 22.35
N VAL A 179 -0.70 9.08 21.91
CA VAL A 179 -1.46 9.72 20.83
C VAL A 179 -2.85 10.11 21.33
N PRO A 180 -3.49 11.15 20.76
CA PRO A 180 -4.83 11.52 21.17
C PRO A 180 -5.85 10.44 20.80
N LYS A 181 -6.90 10.31 21.62
CA LYS A 181 -8.10 9.56 21.25
C LYS A 181 -8.91 10.38 20.25
N PHE A 182 -9.35 9.76 19.16
CA PHE A 182 -10.20 10.40 18.15
C PHE A 182 -11.66 9.96 18.31
N ASN A 183 -12.59 10.82 17.91
CA ASN A 183 -14.03 10.60 18.12
C ASN A 183 -14.63 9.58 17.15
N ARG A 184 -14.05 9.46 15.95
CA ARG A 184 -14.45 8.50 14.90
C ARG A 184 -13.31 7.52 14.63
N TRP A 185 -13.63 6.24 14.49
CA TRP A 185 -12.61 5.23 14.15
C TRP A 185 -11.94 5.50 12.79
N GLN A 186 -12.66 6.13 11.85
CA GLN A 186 -12.12 6.52 10.53
C GLN A 186 -11.08 7.65 10.63
N GLU A 187 -11.19 8.52 11.65
CA GLU A 187 -10.16 9.54 11.90
C GLU A 187 -8.87 8.90 12.42
N ILE A 188 -8.95 7.77 13.12
CA ILE A 188 -7.77 6.99 13.55
C ILE A 188 -7.01 6.47 12.32
N SER A 189 -7.73 5.96 11.31
CA SER A 189 -7.17 5.50 10.05
C SER A 189 -6.42 6.59 9.27
N LEU A 190 -6.99 7.79 9.16
CA LEU A 190 -6.31 8.93 8.51
C LEU A 190 -5.05 9.33 9.28
N ARG A 191 -5.15 9.41 10.60
CA ARG A 191 -4.05 9.82 11.48
C ARG A 191 -2.97 8.75 11.61
N ARG A 192 -3.27 7.48 11.35
CA ARG A 192 -2.27 6.40 11.34
C ARG A 192 -1.13 6.70 10.37
N MET A 193 -1.46 7.08 9.14
CA MET A 193 -0.44 7.40 8.12
C MET A 193 0.42 8.59 8.53
N GLU A 194 -0.20 9.65 9.06
CA GLU A 194 0.51 10.83 9.59
C GLU A 194 1.41 10.48 10.78
N ILE A 195 0.88 9.78 11.78
CA ILE A 195 1.63 9.42 13.00
C ILE A 195 2.83 8.54 12.64
N ILE A 196 2.67 7.56 11.74
CA ILE A 196 3.80 6.75 11.27
C ILE A 196 4.81 7.63 10.53
N GLN A 197 4.37 8.47 9.60
CA GLN A 197 5.25 9.39 8.86
C GLN A 197 6.07 10.26 9.83
N THR A 198 5.42 10.97 10.73
CA THR A 198 6.08 11.88 11.69
C THR A 198 7.01 11.12 12.63
N THR A 199 6.61 9.95 13.11
CA THR A 199 7.48 9.13 13.98
C THR A 199 8.71 8.61 13.22
N ILE A 200 8.57 8.31 11.92
CA ILE A 200 9.72 8.01 11.07
C ILE A 200 10.67 9.21 11.02
N GLU A 201 10.17 10.38 10.69
CA GLU A 201 10.95 11.62 10.56
C GLU A 201 11.65 12.04 11.85
N GLU A 202 11.02 11.84 13.00
CA GLU A 202 11.57 12.29 14.28
C GLU A 202 12.54 11.26 14.87
N ARG A 203 12.19 9.97 14.76
CA ARG A 203 12.77 8.92 15.59
C ARG A 203 13.21 7.67 14.82
N ILE A 204 12.29 6.94 14.17
CA ILE A 204 12.56 5.58 13.68
C ILE A 204 13.72 5.54 12.68
N HIS A 205 13.87 6.57 11.84
CA HIS A 205 14.95 6.61 10.84
C HIS A 205 16.37 6.60 11.41
N LYS A 206 16.53 6.90 12.70
CA LYS A 206 17.82 6.85 13.42
C LYS A 206 18.03 5.53 14.16
N GLU A 207 16.96 4.77 14.38
CA GLU A 207 16.92 3.63 15.30
C GLU A 207 16.80 2.29 14.56
N ALA A 208 16.29 2.27 13.31
CA ALA A 208 15.99 1.03 12.59
C ALA A 208 16.33 1.07 11.09
N ASP A 209 16.54 -0.12 10.52
CA ASP A 209 16.81 -0.34 9.09
C ASP A 209 15.51 -0.62 8.30
N TYR A 210 14.59 -1.34 8.94
CA TYR A 210 13.29 -1.71 8.39
C TYR A 210 12.17 -1.34 9.35
N ILE A 211 10.96 -1.16 8.82
CA ILE A 211 9.76 -0.90 9.60
C ILE A 211 8.61 -1.80 9.12
N TYR A 212 7.86 -2.36 10.05
CA TYR A 212 6.59 -3.03 9.81
C TYR A 212 5.46 -2.36 10.58
N CYS A 213 4.37 -2.09 9.88
CA CYS A 213 3.17 -1.49 10.40
C CYS A 213 2.11 -2.57 10.51
N LEU A 214 1.78 -2.97 11.74
CA LEU A 214 0.91 -4.12 12.02
C LEU A 214 -0.30 -3.69 12.85
N ASP A 215 -1.46 -4.28 12.55
CA ASP A 215 -2.66 -4.10 13.36
C ASP A 215 -2.57 -4.89 14.67
N VAL A 216 -3.06 -4.29 15.76
CA VAL A 216 -2.95 -4.88 17.11
C VAL A 216 -3.94 -6.01 17.36
N ASP A 217 -5.06 -6.03 16.63
CA ASP A 217 -6.16 -6.98 16.80
C ASP A 217 -5.90 -8.29 16.04
N MET A 218 -4.65 -8.73 16.09
CA MET A 218 -4.06 -9.85 15.38
C MET A 218 -3.16 -10.68 16.32
N LYS A 219 -2.88 -11.93 15.97
CA LYS A 219 -2.02 -12.86 16.73
C LYS A 219 -1.02 -13.55 15.84
N PHE A 220 0.21 -13.71 16.31
CA PHE A 220 1.20 -14.55 15.64
C PHE A 220 1.05 -16.00 16.09
N HIS A 221 1.20 -16.95 15.17
CA HIS A 221 1.06 -18.39 15.46
C HIS A 221 2.25 -19.21 15.00
N ASN A 222 2.99 -18.69 14.01
CA ASN A 222 4.14 -19.35 13.41
C ASN A 222 5.16 -18.32 12.97
N ARG A 223 6.34 -18.81 12.60
CA ARG A 223 7.48 -17.99 12.16
C ARG A 223 7.05 -16.85 11.24
N TRP A 224 7.43 -15.64 11.63
CA TRP A 224 7.43 -14.45 10.79
C TRP A 224 8.81 -13.82 10.86
N GLY A 225 9.69 -14.21 9.95
CA GLY A 225 11.11 -13.90 10.01
C GLY A 225 11.62 -12.98 8.90
N PRO A 226 12.95 -12.89 8.75
CA PRO A 226 13.60 -12.05 7.74
C PRO A 226 13.21 -12.37 6.29
N GLU A 227 12.55 -13.50 6.01
CA GLU A 227 12.03 -13.80 4.68
C GLU A 227 11.07 -12.73 4.16
N VAL A 228 10.45 -11.95 5.04
CA VAL A 228 9.55 -10.87 4.65
C VAL A 228 10.29 -9.58 4.27
N LEU A 229 11.57 -9.41 4.62
CA LEU A 229 12.30 -8.15 4.40
C LEU A 229 12.43 -7.82 2.91
N GLY A 230 12.01 -6.61 2.54
CA GLY A 230 12.07 -6.08 1.18
C GLY A 230 12.03 -4.55 1.23
N SER A 231 12.29 -3.88 0.11
CA SER A 231 12.27 -2.41 0.11
C SER A 231 10.86 -1.87 0.36
N LEU A 232 9.84 -2.49 -0.25
CA LEU A 232 8.43 -2.19 -0.07
C LEU A 232 7.66 -3.51 -0.06
N VAL A 233 6.93 -3.77 1.03
CA VAL A 233 6.31 -5.06 1.34
C VAL A 233 4.82 -4.86 1.59
N ALA A 234 4.00 -5.67 0.95
CA ALA A 234 2.55 -5.61 1.07
C ALA A 234 1.95 -7.02 1.21
N ALA A 235 0.98 -7.18 2.11
CA ALA A 235 0.25 -8.43 2.26
C ALA A 235 -0.98 -8.49 1.33
N ILE A 236 -1.17 -9.62 0.67
CA ILE A 236 -2.37 -9.90 -0.14
C ILE A 236 -3.53 -10.24 0.79
N HIS A 237 -4.67 -9.61 0.57
CA HIS A 237 -5.83 -9.73 1.46
C HIS A 237 -6.46 -11.14 1.42
N PRO A 238 -6.73 -11.78 2.57
CA PRO A 238 -7.18 -13.17 2.65
C PRO A 238 -8.58 -13.41 2.07
N TRP A 239 -9.41 -12.38 1.91
CA TRP A 239 -10.73 -12.49 1.27
C TRP A 239 -10.72 -12.30 -0.25
N PHE A 240 -9.62 -11.83 -0.84
CA PHE A 240 -9.59 -11.45 -2.26
C PHE A 240 -8.50 -12.15 -3.07
N TYR A 241 -7.61 -12.94 -2.46
CA TYR A 241 -6.49 -13.58 -3.17
C TYR A 241 -6.91 -14.57 -4.29
N HIS A 242 -8.16 -15.05 -4.28
CA HIS A 242 -8.76 -15.87 -5.34
C HIS A 242 -9.67 -15.09 -6.29
N SER A 243 -9.90 -13.80 -6.01
CA SER A 243 -10.89 -13.00 -6.72
C SER A 243 -10.27 -12.30 -7.93
N ASN A 244 -11.06 -12.14 -8.98
CA ASN A 244 -10.69 -11.28 -10.09
C ASN A 244 -10.79 -9.79 -9.70
N ARG A 245 -10.08 -8.92 -10.43
CA ARG A 245 -9.91 -7.50 -10.10
C ARG A 245 -11.22 -6.69 -10.07
N GLU A 246 -12.24 -7.15 -10.78
CA GLU A 246 -13.57 -6.54 -10.82
C GLU A 246 -14.33 -6.70 -9.50
N ILE A 247 -13.98 -7.72 -8.71
CA ILE A 247 -14.56 -8.00 -7.39
C ILE A 247 -13.85 -7.24 -6.27
N PHE A 248 -12.61 -6.79 -6.53
CA PHE A 248 -11.86 -6.00 -5.56
C PHE A 248 -12.62 -4.74 -5.19
N THR A 249 -12.72 -4.49 -3.89
CA THR A 249 -13.45 -3.35 -3.33
C THR A 249 -12.61 -2.08 -3.31
N TYR A 250 -11.88 -1.79 -4.40
CA TYR A 250 -11.21 -0.51 -4.53
C TYR A 250 -12.20 0.65 -4.53
N GLU A 251 -11.71 1.85 -4.27
CA GLU A 251 -12.48 3.06 -4.51
C GLU A 251 -12.80 3.20 -6.01
N ARG A 252 -14.08 3.29 -6.35
CA ARG A 252 -14.55 3.36 -7.75
C ARG A 252 -15.11 4.73 -8.14
N ARG A 253 -15.19 5.68 -7.21
CA ARG A 253 -15.61 7.06 -7.48
C ARG A 253 -14.42 7.86 -8.03
N PRO A 254 -14.45 8.35 -9.28
CA PRO A 254 -13.34 9.10 -9.89
C PRO A 254 -12.96 10.39 -9.18
N ALA A 255 -13.84 10.91 -8.31
CA ALA A 255 -13.56 12.10 -7.50
C ALA A 255 -12.54 11.85 -6.38
N SER A 256 -12.34 10.60 -5.95
CA SER A 256 -11.35 10.24 -4.94
C SER A 256 -9.96 10.08 -5.55
N THR A 257 -8.94 10.54 -4.84
CA THR A 257 -7.54 10.25 -5.16
C THR A 257 -7.20 8.76 -5.08
N ALA A 258 -8.00 7.95 -4.36
CA ALA A 258 -7.87 6.49 -4.28
C ALA A 258 -8.50 5.73 -5.45
N TYR A 259 -9.14 6.41 -6.41
CA TYR A 259 -9.88 5.79 -7.51
C TYR A 259 -9.05 4.77 -8.31
N ILE A 260 -9.58 3.54 -8.49
CA ILE A 260 -9.02 2.54 -9.41
C ILE A 260 -10.12 2.09 -10.39
N PRO A 261 -9.91 2.22 -11.72
CA PRO A 261 -10.82 1.71 -12.74
C PRO A 261 -11.04 0.18 -12.66
N MET A 262 -12.17 -0.31 -13.18
CA MET A 262 -12.54 -1.75 -13.12
C MET A 262 -11.53 -2.66 -13.84
N ASP A 263 -10.87 -2.16 -14.87
CA ASP A 263 -9.88 -2.88 -15.68
C ASP A 263 -8.44 -2.80 -15.12
N GLN A 264 -8.23 -2.11 -13.99
CA GLN A 264 -6.93 -1.97 -13.34
C GLN A 264 -6.88 -2.68 -11.97
N GLY A 265 -5.67 -3.01 -11.52
CA GLY A 265 -5.41 -3.72 -10.27
C GLY A 265 -4.65 -5.04 -10.48
N ASP A 266 -3.64 -5.29 -9.65
CA ASP A 266 -2.89 -6.56 -9.64
C ASP A 266 -3.44 -7.50 -8.56
N PHE A 267 -3.44 -7.03 -7.31
CA PHE A 267 -3.96 -7.73 -6.12
C PHE A 267 -4.68 -6.72 -5.23
N TYR A 268 -5.61 -7.19 -4.40
CA TYR A 268 -6.14 -6.40 -3.30
C TYR A 268 -5.26 -6.61 -2.07
N TYR A 269 -4.59 -5.55 -1.62
CA TYR A 269 -3.66 -5.57 -0.50
C TYR A 269 -4.35 -5.15 0.79
N MET A 270 -3.95 -5.74 1.91
CA MET A 270 -4.50 -5.43 3.23
C MET A 270 -3.62 -4.41 3.95
N ALA A 271 -4.19 -3.29 4.40
CA ALA A 271 -3.43 -2.24 5.09
C ALA A 271 -3.07 -2.59 6.56
N ALA A 272 -3.57 -3.72 7.06
CA ALA A 272 -3.28 -4.22 8.40
C ALA A 272 -1.87 -4.80 8.57
N ALA A 273 -1.16 -5.12 7.48
CA ALA A 273 0.26 -5.41 7.49
C ALA A 273 0.97 -4.94 6.23
N PHE A 274 1.88 -4.01 6.41
CA PHE A 274 2.81 -3.55 5.38
C PHE A 274 4.13 -3.16 6.01
N GLY A 275 5.17 -3.03 5.19
CA GLY A 275 6.47 -2.65 5.72
C GLY A 275 7.49 -2.46 4.62
N GLY A 276 8.74 -2.39 5.03
CA GLY A 276 9.87 -2.27 4.13
C GLY A 276 11.00 -1.44 4.72
N ARG A 277 11.84 -0.90 3.86
CA ARG A 277 12.88 0.04 4.26
C ARG A 277 12.26 1.34 4.76
N ILE A 278 12.91 1.98 5.72
CA ILE A 278 12.40 3.22 6.32
C ILE A 278 12.05 4.26 5.26
N GLU A 279 12.93 4.49 4.29
CA GLU A 279 12.71 5.52 3.26
C GLU A 279 11.51 5.23 2.33
N ASP A 280 11.18 3.96 2.11
CA ASP A 280 10.11 3.58 1.21
C ASP A 280 8.75 3.57 1.93
N VAL A 281 8.73 3.12 3.20
CA VAL A 281 7.54 3.24 4.03
C VAL A 281 7.23 4.70 4.35
N HIS A 282 8.23 5.56 4.56
CA HIS A 282 8.05 7.00 4.71
C HIS A 282 7.34 7.63 3.49
N LYS A 283 7.78 7.30 2.27
CA LYS A 283 7.14 7.78 1.04
C LYS A 283 5.70 7.29 0.94
N LEU A 284 5.46 6.01 1.25
CA LEU A 284 4.11 5.43 1.23
C LEU A 284 3.18 6.17 2.18
N THR A 285 3.57 6.31 3.46
CA THR A 285 2.70 6.91 4.47
C THR A 285 2.47 8.38 4.19
N LYS A 286 3.50 9.11 3.75
CA LYS A 286 3.39 10.51 3.33
C LYS A 286 2.41 10.68 2.16
N THR A 287 2.55 9.89 1.09
CA THR A 287 1.65 9.98 -0.07
C THR A 287 0.21 9.59 0.29
N CYS A 288 0.02 8.54 1.11
CA CYS A 288 -1.32 8.15 1.54
C CYS A 288 -1.96 9.25 2.39
N ARG A 289 -1.22 9.85 3.34
CA ARG A 289 -1.68 10.99 4.14
C ARG A 289 -2.10 12.17 3.26
N GLU A 290 -1.25 12.60 2.33
CA GLU A 290 -1.54 13.72 1.42
C GLU A 290 -2.80 13.45 0.59
N ASN A 291 -2.98 12.23 0.09
CA ASN A 291 -4.18 11.84 -0.66
C ASN A 291 -5.45 11.83 0.21
N LEU A 292 -5.36 11.33 1.44
CA LEU A 292 -6.44 11.37 2.43
C LEU A 292 -6.85 12.81 2.76
N GLU A 293 -5.89 13.74 2.88
CA GLU A 293 -6.14 15.16 3.11
C GLU A 293 -6.83 15.82 1.91
N VAL A 294 -6.47 15.46 0.67
CA VAL A 294 -7.13 15.94 -0.55
C VAL A 294 -8.59 15.46 -0.59
N ASP A 295 -8.84 14.17 -0.38
CA ASP A 295 -10.20 13.62 -0.35
C ASP A 295 -11.04 14.29 0.75
N LYS A 296 -10.47 14.47 1.94
CA LYS A 296 -11.12 15.17 3.05
C LYS A 296 -11.44 16.63 2.71
N SER A 297 -10.61 17.32 1.93
CA SER A 297 -10.81 18.74 1.57
C SER A 297 -12.04 18.96 0.67
N ILE A 298 -12.55 17.89 0.06
CA ILE A 298 -13.75 17.88 -0.78
C ILE A 298 -14.89 17.06 -0.13
N ASP A 299 -14.84 16.86 1.19
CA ASP A 299 -15.81 16.06 1.97
C ASP A 299 -16.00 14.63 1.44
N LEU A 300 -14.93 14.05 0.87
CA LEU A 300 -14.91 12.68 0.39
C LEU A 300 -14.12 11.79 1.35
N GLU A 301 -14.67 10.63 1.67
CA GLU A 301 -13.98 9.55 2.39
C GLU A 301 -13.98 8.32 1.49
N ALA A 302 -12.80 7.78 1.17
CA ALA A 302 -12.66 6.58 0.36
C ALA A 302 -13.33 5.37 1.02
N VAL A 303 -13.84 4.43 0.22
CA VAL A 303 -14.71 3.33 0.67
C VAL A 303 -14.11 2.47 1.80
N TRP A 304 -12.78 2.25 1.76
CA TRP A 304 -12.01 1.59 2.82
C TRP A 304 -10.89 2.48 3.32
N GLN A 305 -11.16 3.78 3.51
CA GLN A 305 -10.27 4.74 4.14
C GLN A 305 -8.82 4.64 3.63
N GLU A 306 -7.83 4.45 4.51
CA GLU A 306 -6.42 4.34 4.19
C GLU A 306 -6.08 3.12 3.31
N GLU A 307 -6.83 2.02 3.44
CA GLU A 307 -6.61 0.82 2.61
C GLU A 307 -6.89 1.09 1.13
N SER A 308 -7.85 1.98 0.84
CA SER A 308 -8.12 2.41 -0.54
C SER A 308 -6.93 3.19 -1.13
N HIS A 309 -6.38 4.14 -0.38
CA HIS A 309 -5.20 4.90 -0.83
C HIS A 309 -3.93 4.04 -0.88
N PHE A 310 -3.78 3.09 0.05
CA PHE A 310 -2.68 2.11 0.06
C PHE A 310 -2.70 1.25 -1.21
N ASN A 311 -3.86 0.71 -1.58
CA ASN A 311 -4.01 -0.04 -2.83
C ASN A 311 -3.72 0.81 -4.06
N ARG A 312 -4.19 2.07 -4.08
CA ARG A 312 -3.87 3.04 -5.14
C ARG A 312 -2.36 3.30 -5.25
N TYR A 313 -1.69 3.47 -4.11
CA TYR A 313 -0.25 3.69 -4.07
C TYR A 313 0.50 2.49 -4.67
N LEU A 314 0.17 1.27 -4.21
CA LEU A 314 0.84 0.05 -4.64
C LEU A 314 0.59 -0.33 -6.10
N LEU A 315 -0.53 0.12 -6.69
CA LEU A 315 -0.78 -0.03 -8.12
C LEU A 315 0.31 0.66 -8.97
N TYR A 316 0.81 1.82 -8.55
CA TYR A 316 1.83 2.61 -9.28
C TYR A 316 3.23 2.58 -8.65
N ARG A 317 3.35 2.01 -7.45
CA ARG A 317 4.61 1.76 -6.73
C ARG A 317 4.62 0.29 -6.33
N LYS A 318 5.02 -0.55 -7.28
CA LYS A 318 4.97 -2.00 -7.12
C LYS A 318 5.78 -2.44 -5.90
N PRO A 319 5.20 -3.25 -4.96
CA PRO A 319 5.96 -3.87 -3.89
C PRO A 319 7.13 -4.69 -4.45
N THR A 320 8.28 -4.66 -3.79
CA THR A 320 9.41 -5.53 -4.12
C THR A 320 9.27 -6.90 -3.48
N LYS A 321 8.33 -7.07 -2.55
CA LYS A 321 7.95 -8.35 -1.97
C LYS A 321 6.47 -8.34 -1.59
N LEU A 322 5.81 -9.46 -1.83
CA LEU A 322 4.41 -9.66 -1.50
C LEU A 322 4.30 -10.74 -0.43
N LEU A 323 3.46 -10.55 0.57
CA LEU A 323 3.17 -11.59 1.55
C LEU A 323 1.88 -12.31 1.14
N SER A 324 1.93 -13.64 1.11
CA SER A 324 0.73 -14.43 0.89
C SER A 324 -0.26 -14.28 2.06
N PRO A 325 -1.51 -14.75 1.91
CA PRO A 325 -2.47 -14.80 3.01
C PRO A 325 -2.02 -15.59 4.24
N GLU A 326 -0.94 -16.39 4.17
CA GLU A 326 -0.36 -17.04 5.35
C GLU A 326 0.13 -16.02 6.40
N TYR A 327 0.55 -14.83 5.96
CA TYR A 327 1.01 -13.74 6.82
C TYR A 327 -0.11 -12.77 7.23
N MET A 328 -1.31 -12.93 6.67
CA MET A 328 -2.50 -12.14 6.98
C MET A 328 -3.74 -13.00 6.76
N TRP A 329 -4.17 -13.71 7.79
CA TRP A 329 -5.36 -14.55 7.76
C TRP A 329 -6.51 -13.94 8.57
N ASP A 330 -7.73 -14.37 8.27
CA ASP A 330 -8.91 -14.04 9.06
C ASP A 330 -9.52 -15.34 9.58
N ASP A 331 -9.50 -15.53 10.90
CA ASP A 331 -10.00 -16.74 11.55
C ASP A 331 -11.53 -16.89 11.42
N GLN A 332 -12.24 -15.87 10.93
CA GLN A 332 -13.64 -16.01 10.54
C GLN A 332 -13.83 -16.80 9.24
N LYS A 333 -12.77 -17.00 8.44
CA LYS A 333 -12.82 -17.90 7.29
C LYS A 333 -12.92 -19.33 7.80
N ASN A 334 -14.04 -19.98 7.51
CA ASN A 334 -14.25 -21.37 7.89
C ASN A 334 -13.25 -22.28 7.16
N GLY A 335 -12.27 -22.79 7.91
CA GLY A 335 -11.26 -23.72 7.42
C GLY A 335 -10.05 -23.06 6.77
N GLN A 336 -9.00 -23.88 6.60
CA GLN A 336 -7.75 -23.52 5.96
C GLN A 336 -7.69 -24.22 4.60
N PRO A 337 -7.79 -23.48 3.48
CA PRO A 337 -7.67 -24.06 2.13
C PRO A 337 -6.31 -24.74 1.93
N PRO A 338 -6.21 -25.81 1.09
CA PRO A 338 -4.99 -26.60 0.94
C PRO A 338 -3.73 -25.81 0.55
N GLU A 339 -3.90 -24.72 -0.19
CA GLU A 339 -2.82 -23.84 -0.63
C GLU A 339 -2.23 -22.98 0.50
N ILE A 340 -3.01 -22.73 1.56
CA ILE A 340 -2.53 -22.12 2.81
C ILE A 340 -1.92 -23.26 3.61
N LYS A 341 -0.60 -23.38 3.65
CA LYS A 341 0.05 -24.50 4.38
C LYS A 341 0.18 -24.21 5.86
N ILE A 342 0.30 -22.93 6.20
CA ILE A 342 0.53 -22.46 7.57
C ILE A 342 -0.11 -21.09 7.76
N ILE A 343 -0.65 -20.84 8.94
CA ILE A 343 -1.11 -19.50 9.35
C ILE A 343 -0.05 -18.93 10.28
N ARG A 344 0.56 -17.81 9.88
CA ARG A 344 1.62 -17.12 10.64
C ARG A 344 1.06 -16.00 11.48
N PHE A 345 0.05 -15.31 10.96
CA PHE A 345 -0.61 -14.22 11.65
C PHE A 345 -2.06 -14.07 11.22
N SER A 346 -2.98 -14.01 12.18
CA SER A 346 -4.40 -13.96 11.93
C SER A 346 -5.15 -12.97 12.81
N ALA A 347 -6.29 -12.50 12.31
CA ALA A 347 -7.16 -11.59 13.03
C ALA A 347 -7.84 -12.27 14.23
N VAL A 348 -7.81 -11.61 15.39
CA VAL A 348 -8.55 -12.04 16.57
C VAL A 348 -10.04 -11.88 16.30
N ILE A 349 -10.80 -12.97 16.50
CA ILE A 349 -12.27 -12.95 16.44
C ILE A 349 -12.79 -11.98 17.49
N LYS A 350 -13.54 -10.97 17.03
CA LYS A 350 -14.03 -9.88 17.89
C LYS A 350 -15.36 -9.34 17.39
N ASN A 351 -16.16 -8.84 18.33
CA ASN A 351 -17.36 -8.10 18.01
C ASN A 351 -17.00 -6.64 17.69
N LYS A 352 -17.16 -6.23 16.42
CA LYS A 352 -16.86 -4.86 15.96
C LYS A 352 -17.65 -3.79 16.73
N TYR A 353 -18.90 -4.07 17.12
CA TYR A 353 -19.74 -3.16 17.92
C TYR A 353 -19.22 -2.97 19.35
N GLU A 354 -18.51 -3.97 19.88
CA GLU A 354 -17.97 -3.88 21.23
C GLU A 354 -16.69 -3.04 21.28
N VAL A 355 -15.82 -3.20 20.27
CA VAL A 355 -14.46 -2.61 20.27
C VAL A 355 -14.36 -1.28 19.55
N ARG A 356 -15.24 -0.99 18.59
CA ARG A 356 -15.31 0.31 17.91
C ARG A 356 -16.31 1.18 18.64
N GLU A 357 -15.84 2.27 19.22
CA GLU A 357 -16.71 3.32 19.75
C GLU A 357 -17.16 4.20 18.59
N ASN A 358 -18.46 4.50 18.51
CA ASN A 358 -19.10 5.38 17.50
C ASN A 358 -19.02 4.86 16.05
N MET A 359 -19.74 3.78 15.74
CA MET A 359 -19.97 3.34 14.35
C MET A 359 -20.96 4.19 13.59
#